data_AF-A0A1V5B9D6-F1
#
_entry.id   AF-A0A1V5B9D6-F1
#
_cell.length_a   1.000
_cell.length_b   1.000
_cell.length_c   1.000
_cell.angle_alpha   90.00
_cell.angle_beta   90.00
_cell.angle_gamma   90.00
#
_symmetry.space_group_name_H-M   'P 1'
#
loop_
_entity.id
_entity.type
_entity.pdbx_description
1 polymer ?
#
loop_
_entity_poly.entity_id
_entity_poly.type
_entity_poly.pdbx_seq_one_letter_code
_entity_poly.pdbx_strand_id
1 'polypeptide(L)'
;MLDLADKEKGRWPAVRASVAYCSQPTACGSAEDSGFCRELFHFFDQLQEGYDCLGKEGKAQCGLDEVAFEISIQIYRKKRAIVLDKLFKYADIDIHLFTELLQILRRHFPDYDLVVPTLQGYELAREIRRFLGLPEVQCVFLKGEAEERLLMGDDLKNLSYDRILEDTGRHYEQRGGLDEARQRAWRGRELAMFLQGEDGEEAVLWMQVRIALSR
;
A
#
# COMPACT_ATOMS: atom_id res chain seq x y z
N MET A 1 10.18 -5.71 -19.13
CA MET A 1 10.09 -5.29 -17.72
C MET A 1 11.10 -4.17 -17.57
N LEU A 2 10.65 -2.93 -17.35
CA LEU A 2 11.54 -1.83 -17.04
C LEU A 2 11.61 -1.80 -15.52
N ASP A 3 12.62 -2.42 -14.95
CA ASP A 3 12.90 -2.19 -13.55
C ASP A 3 13.50 -0.78 -13.45
N LEU A 4 12.78 0.17 -12.87
CA LEU A 4 13.33 1.53 -12.67
C LEU A 4 14.58 1.47 -11.79
N ALA A 5 14.72 0.43 -10.94
CA ALA A 5 15.91 0.16 -10.17
C ALA A 5 17.14 -0.24 -11.01
N ASP A 6 16.97 -0.78 -12.23
CA ASP A 6 18.09 -1.14 -13.10
C ASP A 6 18.67 0.05 -13.87
N LYS A 7 17.87 1.10 -14.13
CA LYS A 7 18.35 2.31 -14.84
C LYS A 7 19.16 3.26 -13.95
N GLU A 8 18.84 3.31 -12.66
CA GLU A 8 19.45 4.22 -11.66
C GLU A 8 20.01 3.41 -10.48
N LYS A 9 20.57 2.23 -10.77
CA LYS A 9 21.02 1.27 -9.76
C LYS A 9 22.02 1.91 -8.79
N GLY A 10 21.66 1.92 -7.51
CA GLY A 10 22.48 2.46 -6.42
C GLY A 10 22.22 3.93 -6.06
N ARG A 11 21.33 4.64 -6.75
CA ARG A 11 20.99 6.03 -6.41
C ARG A 11 20.21 6.16 -5.10
N TRP A 12 19.26 5.25 -4.86
CA TRP A 12 18.41 5.24 -3.66
C TRP A 12 18.56 3.92 -2.90
N PRO A 13 19.67 3.69 -2.17
CA PRO A 13 19.89 2.44 -1.45
C PRO A 13 18.79 2.11 -0.43
N ALA A 14 18.13 3.13 0.13
CA ALA A 14 17.06 2.94 1.09
C ALA A 14 15.69 2.61 0.45
N VAL A 15 15.58 2.71 -0.88
CA VAL A 15 14.32 2.54 -1.62
C VAL A 15 14.42 1.36 -2.57
N ARG A 16 13.57 0.35 -2.36
CA ARG A 16 13.36 -0.76 -3.30
C ARG A 16 12.08 -0.50 -4.08
N ALA A 17 12.23 -0.01 -5.31
CA ALA A 17 11.09 0.34 -6.16
C ALA A 17 11.08 -0.43 -7.48
N SER A 18 9.91 -0.92 -7.90
CA SER A 18 9.68 -1.51 -9.21
C SER A 18 8.42 -0.93 -9.87
N VAL A 19 8.49 -0.63 -11.17
CA VAL A 19 7.36 -0.11 -11.94
C VAL A 19 7.28 -0.86 -13.27
N ALA A 20 6.32 -1.77 -13.40
CA ALA A 20 6.16 -2.58 -14.58
C ALA A 20 4.97 -2.11 -15.44
N TYR A 21 5.20 -1.88 -16.74
CA TYR A 21 4.11 -1.68 -17.71
C TYR A 21 3.68 -3.02 -18.30
N CYS A 22 2.46 -3.45 -17.99
CA CYS A 22 1.92 -4.74 -18.37
C CYS A 22 1.13 -4.65 -19.69
N SER A 23 1.85 -4.66 -20.81
CA SER A 23 1.36 -4.97 -22.18
C SER A 23 2.54 -5.00 -23.17
N GLN A 24 2.36 -5.60 -24.36
CA GLN A 24 3.36 -5.62 -25.44
C GLN A 24 4.00 -4.24 -25.68
N PRO A 25 5.26 -4.18 -26.16
CA PRO A 25 6.06 -2.96 -26.22
C PRO A 25 5.43 -1.98 -27.20
N THR A 26 4.50 -1.16 -26.71
CA THR A 26 4.30 0.17 -27.26
C THR A 26 5.47 0.97 -26.75
N ALA A 27 6.22 1.56 -27.69
CA ALA A 27 7.47 2.26 -27.41
C ALA A 27 7.35 3.06 -26.11
N CYS A 28 8.09 2.62 -25.08
CA CYS A 28 8.26 3.39 -23.86
C CYS A 28 8.95 4.69 -24.29
N GLY A 29 8.22 5.80 -24.28
CA GLY A 29 8.67 7.05 -24.88
C GLY A 29 7.59 8.12 -25.06
N SER A 30 6.41 7.95 -24.43
CA SER A 30 5.44 9.04 -24.38
C SER A 30 5.89 10.10 -23.37
N ALA A 31 5.54 11.36 -23.60
CA ALA A 31 5.86 12.45 -22.67
C ALA A 31 5.23 12.22 -21.27
N GLU A 32 4.06 11.58 -21.22
CA GLU A 32 3.37 11.20 -19.98
C GLU A 32 4.24 10.25 -19.12
N ASP A 33 4.81 9.21 -19.74
CA ASP A 33 5.69 8.26 -19.03
C ASP A 33 6.94 8.95 -18.47
N SER A 34 7.50 9.91 -19.20
CA SER A 34 8.66 10.68 -18.77
C SER A 34 8.35 11.63 -17.60
N GLY A 35 7.16 12.24 -17.58
CA GLY A 35 6.69 13.09 -16.50
C GLY A 35 6.46 12.29 -15.22
N PHE A 36 5.79 11.14 -15.34
CA PHE A 36 5.53 10.23 -14.24
C PHE A 36 6.83 9.71 -13.60
N CYS A 37 7.79 9.25 -14.42
CA CYS A 37 9.07 8.76 -13.89
C CYS A 37 9.85 9.87 -13.17
N ARG A 38 9.83 11.10 -13.70
CA ARG A 38 10.51 12.24 -13.07
C ARG A 38 9.94 12.57 -11.69
N GLU A 39 8.62 12.57 -11.53
CA GLU A 39 7.99 12.80 -10.23
C GLU A 39 8.26 11.66 -9.25
N LEU A 40 8.24 10.40 -9.72
CA LEU A 40 8.67 9.28 -8.87
C LEU A 40 10.12 9.40 -8.43
N PHE A 41 11.03 9.83 -9.30
CA PHE A 41 12.44 10.01 -8.95
C PHE A 41 12.62 11.11 -7.90
N HIS A 42 11.92 12.24 -8.04
CA HIS A 42 11.92 13.29 -7.01
C HIS A 42 11.38 12.78 -5.69
N PHE A 43 10.31 11.98 -5.72
CA PHE A 43 9.77 11.35 -4.52
C PHE A 43 10.78 10.40 -3.88
N PHE A 44 11.51 9.60 -4.65
CA PHE A 44 12.56 8.73 -4.14
C PHE A 44 13.76 9.50 -3.58
N ASP A 45 14.12 10.64 -4.18
CA ASP A 45 15.13 11.55 -3.63
C ASP A 45 14.71 12.02 -2.22
N GLN A 46 13.45 12.44 -2.05
CA GLN A 46 12.93 12.86 -0.73
C GLN A 46 12.93 11.73 0.31
N LEU A 47 12.56 10.50 -0.09
CA LEU A 47 12.63 9.34 0.80
C LEU A 47 14.05 9.03 1.23
N GLN A 48 15.00 9.10 0.29
CA GLN A 48 16.42 8.88 0.56
C GLN A 48 17.00 9.97 1.45
N GLU A 49 16.71 11.24 1.20
CA GLU A 49 17.12 12.37 2.06
C GLU A 49 16.58 12.20 3.49
N GLY A 50 15.29 11.83 3.63
CA GLY A 50 14.67 11.55 4.92
C GLY A 50 15.38 10.40 5.65
N TYR A 51 15.71 9.32 4.94
CA TYR A 51 16.49 8.21 5.49
C TYR A 51 17.90 8.66 5.89
N ASP A 52 18.56 9.50 5.11
CA ASP A 52 19.93 9.92 5.37
C ASP A 52 20.06 10.78 6.63
N CYS A 53 19.01 11.51 6.99
CA CYS A 53 18.90 12.24 8.25
C CYS A 53 18.73 11.34 9.49
N LEU A 54 18.43 10.04 9.32
CA LEU A 54 18.30 9.12 10.45
C LEU A 54 19.67 8.86 11.10
N GLY A 55 19.67 8.80 12.43
CA GLY A 55 20.82 8.30 13.19
C GLY A 55 21.08 6.82 12.93
N LYS A 56 22.27 6.32 13.31
CA LYS A 56 22.69 4.93 13.10
C LYS A 56 21.68 3.90 13.66
N GLU A 57 21.11 4.18 14.83
CA GLU A 57 20.11 3.32 15.45
C GLU A 57 18.80 3.27 14.64
N GLY A 58 18.35 4.40 14.08
CA GLY A 58 17.16 4.44 13.23
C GLY A 58 17.36 3.70 11.90
N LYS A 59 18.55 3.81 11.30
CA LYS A 59 18.91 3.06 10.10
C LYS A 59 18.97 1.55 10.36
N ALA A 60 19.53 1.13 11.50
CA ALA A 60 19.61 -0.28 11.90
C ALA A 60 18.23 -0.93 12.18
N GLN A 61 17.20 -0.13 12.41
CA GLN A 61 15.82 -0.58 12.62
C GLN A 61 14.99 -0.63 11.33
N CYS A 62 15.53 -0.16 10.20
CA CYS A 62 14.90 -0.30 8.90
C CYS A 62 14.87 -1.77 8.46
N GLY A 63 14.12 -2.09 7.41
CA GLY A 63 13.81 -3.46 6.98
C GLY A 63 15.03 -4.32 6.59
N LEU A 64 14.76 -5.50 6.04
CA LEU A 64 15.82 -6.42 5.58
C LEU A 64 16.74 -5.70 4.58
N ASP A 65 18.06 -5.87 4.76
CA ASP A 65 19.12 -5.26 3.93
C ASP A 65 19.17 -3.71 3.95
N GLU A 66 18.83 -3.08 5.09
CA GLU A 66 18.83 -1.61 5.25
C GLU A 66 17.81 -0.87 4.35
N VAL A 67 16.89 -1.60 3.72
CA VAL A 67 15.79 -1.02 2.93
C VAL A 67 14.78 -0.37 3.87
N ALA A 68 14.53 0.92 3.65
CA ALA A 68 13.58 1.71 4.42
C ALA A 68 12.19 1.77 3.77
N PHE A 69 12.11 1.61 2.45
CA PHE A 69 10.87 1.72 1.69
C PHE A 69 10.79 0.65 0.59
N GLU A 70 9.66 -0.03 0.46
CA GLU A 70 9.37 -0.91 -0.67
C GLU A 70 8.15 -0.42 -1.45
N ILE A 71 8.28 -0.26 -2.76
CA ILE A 71 7.23 0.24 -3.65
C ILE A 71 7.18 -0.66 -4.89
N SER A 72 6.04 -1.29 -5.18
CA SER A 72 5.88 -2.12 -6.38
C SER A 72 4.58 -1.78 -7.07
N ILE A 73 4.68 -1.32 -8.32
CA ILE A 73 3.54 -0.83 -9.10
C ILE A 73 3.52 -1.54 -10.45
N GLN A 74 2.35 -2.01 -10.85
CA GLN A 74 2.11 -2.55 -12.19
C GLN A 74 1.03 -1.74 -12.91
N ILE A 75 1.34 -1.23 -14.09
CA ILE A 75 0.46 -0.37 -14.88
C ILE A 75 -0.10 -1.18 -16.05
N TYR A 76 -1.41 -1.45 -16.01
CA TYR A 76 -2.17 -2.18 -17.02
C TYR A 76 -2.97 -1.23 -17.90
N ARG A 77 -2.34 -0.67 -18.94
CA ARG A 77 -2.97 0.32 -19.83
C ARG A 77 -4.29 -0.14 -20.46
N LYS A 78 -4.34 -1.37 -20.98
CA LYS A 78 -5.55 -1.92 -21.62
C LYS A 78 -6.73 -2.02 -20.66
N LYS A 79 -6.46 -2.31 -19.38
CA LYS A 79 -7.48 -2.43 -18.33
C LYS A 79 -7.75 -1.10 -17.63
N ARG A 80 -7.00 -0.04 -17.95
CA ARG A 80 -6.96 1.22 -17.20
C ARG A 80 -6.86 0.97 -15.70
N ALA A 81 -5.92 0.11 -15.32
CA ALA A 81 -5.74 -0.29 -13.93
C ALA A 81 -4.27 -0.17 -13.52
N ILE A 82 -4.04 0.24 -12.28
CA ILE A 82 -2.76 0.27 -11.61
C ILE A 82 -2.84 -0.66 -10.42
N VAL A 83 -2.01 -1.69 -10.39
CA VAL A 83 -1.89 -2.58 -9.25
C VAL A 83 -0.76 -2.07 -8.36
N LEU A 84 -1.07 -1.76 -7.11
CA LEU A 84 -0.10 -1.44 -6.07
C LEU A 84 0.14 -2.70 -5.24
N ASP A 85 1.17 -3.46 -5.59
CA ASP A 85 1.49 -4.75 -4.94
C ASP A 85 2.19 -4.57 -3.60
N LYS A 86 3.06 -3.56 -3.50
CA LYS A 86 3.85 -3.30 -2.30
C LYS A 86 3.89 -1.82 -2.02
N LEU A 87 3.66 -1.47 -0.76
CA LEU A 87 3.88 -0.13 -0.25
C LEU A 87 4.21 -0.20 1.24
N PHE A 88 5.50 -0.28 1.54
CA PHE A 88 5.99 -0.42 2.90
C PHE A 88 6.88 0.75 3.28
N LYS A 89 6.71 1.21 4.52
CA LYS A 89 7.55 2.22 5.17
C LYS A 89 8.08 1.64 6.48
N TYR A 90 9.35 1.29 6.50
CA TYR A 90 10.03 0.76 7.70
C TYR A 90 10.72 1.86 8.51
N ALA A 91 11.07 2.98 7.86
CA ALA A 91 11.74 4.11 8.50
C ALA A 91 10.77 5.08 9.19
N ASP A 92 11.15 5.53 10.38
CA ASP A 92 10.48 6.61 11.13
C ASP A 92 10.88 7.99 10.61
N ILE A 93 10.38 8.32 9.43
CA ILE A 93 10.58 9.63 8.78
C ILE A 93 9.25 10.37 8.64
N ASP A 94 9.27 11.69 8.64
CA ASP A 94 8.07 12.52 8.49
C ASP A 94 7.65 12.68 7.02
N ILE A 95 7.43 11.56 6.34
CA ILE A 95 6.89 11.48 4.98
C ILE A 95 5.71 10.52 4.96
N HIS A 96 4.57 10.97 4.41
CA HIS A 96 3.39 10.14 4.19
C HIS A 96 3.51 9.38 2.87
N LEU A 97 4.24 8.25 2.89
CA LEU A 97 4.56 7.44 1.71
C LEU A 97 3.35 7.17 0.80
N PHE A 98 2.20 6.77 1.37
CA PHE A 98 0.99 6.48 0.61
C PHE A 98 0.39 7.72 -0.05
N THR A 99 0.22 8.80 0.70
CA THR A 99 -0.35 10.06 0.22
C THR A 99 0.40 10.61 -0.97
N GLU A 100 1.72 10.74 -0.84
CA GLU A 100 2.58 11.32 -1.87
C GLU A 100 2.55 10.48 -3.15
N LEU A 101 2.66 9.15 -3.01
CA LEU A 101 2.56 8.25 -4.16
C LEU A 101 1.20 8.35 -4.86
N LEU A 102 0.10 8.39 -4.10
CA LEU A 102 -1.23 8.53 -4.67
C LEU A 102 -1.40 9.84 -5.44
N GLN A 103 -0.84 10.95 -4.95
CA GLN A 103 -0.92 12.23 -5.66
C GLN A 103 -0.24 12.15 -7.02
N ILE A 104 0.93 11.50 -7.09
CA ILE A 104 1.64 11.25 -8.36
C ILE A 104 0.76 10.37 -9.27
N LEU A 105 0.25 9.26 -8.77
CA LEU A 105 -0.60 8.35 -9.56
C LEU A 105 -1.86 9.05 -10.09
N ARG A 106 -2.54 9.84 -9.25
CA ARG A 106 -3.75 10.59 -9.64
C ARG A 106 -3.45 11.65 -10.70
N ARG A 107 -2.28 12.29 -10.67
CA ARG A 107 -1.90 13.32 -11.65
C ARG A 107 -1.63 12.74 -13.04
N HIS A 108 -1.00 11.57 -13.10
CA HIS A 108 -0.57 10.94 -14.35
C HIS A 108 -1.58 9.93 -14.90
N PHE A 109 -2.40 9.34 -14.03
CA PHE A 109 -3.38 8.30 -14.39
C PHE A 109 -4.75 8.56 -13.74
N PRO A 110 -5.34 9.75 -13.89
CA PRO A 110 -6.57 10.11 -13.19
C PRO A 110 -7.71 9.14 -13.50
N ASP A 111 -7.80 8.69 -14.75
CA ASP A 111 -8.88 7.82 -15.19
C ASP A 111 -8.58 6.31 -15.04
N TYR A 112 -7.59 5.95 -14.23
CA TYR A 112 -7.27 4.55 -13.94
C TYR A 112 -7.86 4.14 -12.60
N ASP A 113 -8.18 2.86 -12.48
CA ASP A 113 -8.48 2.25 -11.18
C ASP A 113 -7.20 1.84 -10.47
N LEU A 114 -7.09 2.18 -9.20
CA LEU A 114 -6.13 1.60 -8.29
C LEU A 114 -6.67 0.27 -7.76
N VAL A 115 -5.87 -0.79 -7.92
CA VAL A 115 -6.08 -2.11 -7.34
C VAL A 115 -5.01 -2.32 -6.28
N VAL A 116 -5.42 -2.63 -5.05
CA VAL A 116 -4.50 -2.93 -3.95
C VAL A 116 -4.76 -4.37 -3.51
N PRO A 117 -3.94 -5.35 -3.92
CA PRO A 117 -4.18 -6.78 -3.65
C PRO A 117 -3.96 -7.15 -2.18
N THR A 118 -3.04 -6.48 -1.50
CA THR A 118 -2.67 -6.79 -0.13
C THR A 118 -2.82 -5.53 0.71
N LEU A 119 -3.87 -5.50 1.52
CA LEU A 119 -3.97 -4.55 2.62
C LEU A 119 -3.56 -5.23 3.91
N GLN A 120 -2.26 -5.49 4.07
CA GLN A 120 -1.75 -5.96 5.34
C GLN A 120 -1.60 -4.78 6.32
N GLY A 121 -2.55 -3.85 6.40
CA GLY A 121 -2.35 -2.70 7.27
C GLY A 121 -3.60 -1.90 7.50
N TYR A 122 -4.05 -1.86 8.75
CA TYR A 122 -5.13 -0.97 9.19
C TYR A 122 -4.86 0.49 8.81
N GLU A 123 -3.60 0.96 8.90
CA GLU A 123 -3.23 2.32 8.52
C GLU A 123 -3.38 2.58 7.02
N LEU A 124 -2.83 1.71 6.18
CA LEU A 124 -2.96 1.81 4.72
C LEU A 124 -4.45 1.81 4.33
N ALA A 125 -5.25 0.95 4.98
CA ALA A 125 -6.67 0.88 4.72
C ALA A 125 -7.42 2.16 5.12
N ARG A 126 -7.08 2.75 6.27
CA ARG A 126 -7.61 4.06 6.69
C ARG A 126 -7.21 5.17 5.72
N GLU A 127 -5.98 5.17 5.24
CA GLU A 127 -5.51 6.20 4.31
C GLU A 127 -6.17 6.07 2.94
N ILE A 128 -6.41 4.86 2.42
CA ILE A 128 -7.24 4.65 1.21
C ILE A 128 -8.60 5.29 1.41
N ARG A 129 -9.30 4.95 2.51
CA ARG A 129 -10.61 5.53 2.84
C ARG A 129 -10.55 7.05 2.90
N ARG A 130 -9.54 7.62 3.56
CA ARG A 130 -9.40 9.07 3.78
C ARG A 130 -9.13 9.83 2.50
N PHE A 131 -8.26 9.33 1.62
CA PHE A 131 -7.81 10.05 0.43
C PHE A 131 -8.61 9.77 -0.84
N LEU A 132 -9.03 8.52 -1.03
CA LEU A 132 -9.70 8.07 -2.25
C LEU A 132 -11.19 7.79 -2.03
N GLY A 133 -11.63 7.71 -0.77
CA GLY A 133 -12.98 7.32 -0.40
C GLY A 133 -13.14 5.81 -0.29
N LEU A 134 -14.38 5.33 -0.39
CA LEU A 134 -14.70 3.91 -0.17
C LEU A 134 -14.36 3.05 -1.39
N PRO A 135 -13.41 2.09 -1.25
CA PRO A 135 -13.09 1.18 -2.32
C PRO A 135 -14.10 0.02 -2.37
N GLU A 136 -14.16 -0.63 -3.52
CA GLU A 136 -14.90 -1.88 -3.70
C GLU A 136 -14.02 -3.06 -3.27
N VAL A 137 -14.50 -3.89 -2.35
CA VAL A 137 -13.82 -5.15 -1.99
C VAL A 137 -14.04 -6.14 -3.13
N GLN A 138 -12.96 -6.65 -3.72
CA GLN A 138 -13.03 -7.63 -4.81
C GLN A 138 -12.88 -9.06 -4.30
N CYS A 139 -12.10 -9.24 -3.24
CA CYS A 139 -11.85 -10.53 -2.62
C CYS A 139 -11.26 -10.31 -1.22
N VAL A 140 -11.57 -11.20 -0.27
CA VAL A 140 -10.96 -11.22 1.06
C VAL A 140 -10.67 -12.66 1.50
N PHE A 141 -9.50 -12.88 2.10
CA PHE A 141 -9.13 -14.13 2.75
C PHE A 141 -9.14 -13.95 4.26
N LEU A 142 -9.98 -14.73 4.94
CA LEU A 142 -10.26 -14.64 6.35
C LEU A 142 -9.78 -15.89 7.08
N LYS A 143 -9.35 -15.70 8.33
CA LYS A 143 -8.97 -16.78 9.25
C LYS A 143 -9.67 -16.61 10.58
N GLY A 144 -10.61 -17.50 10.87
CA GLY A 144 -11.20 -17.68 12.19
C GLY A 144 -10.44 -18.71 13.03
N GLU A 145 -10.97 -19.05 14.20
CA GLU A 145 -10.36 -20.06 15.09
C GLU A 145 -10.46 -21.48 14.52
N ALA A 146 -11.57 -21.81 13.86
CA ALA A 146 -11.85 -23.16 13.37
C ALA A 146 -11.64 -23.34 11.86
N GLU A 147 -11.70 -22.26 11.07
CA GLU A 147 -11.67 -22.33 9.60
C GLU A 147 -10.97 -21.13 8.93
N GLU A 148 -10.50 -21.35 7.71
CA GLU A 148 -9.99 -20.34 6.79
C GLU A 148 -10.88 -20.31 5.55
N ARG A 149 -11.23 -19.11 5.06
CA ARG A 149 -12.18 -18.96 3.94
C ARG A 149 -11.83 -17.79 3.02
N LEU A 150 -12.09 -17.98 1.73
CA LEU A 150 -11.93 -16.98 0.69
C LEU A 150 -13.31 -16.50 0.22
N LEU A 151 -13.62 -15.22 0.41
CA LEU A 151 -14.87 -14.62 -0.05
C LEU A 151 -14.65 -13.85 -1.35
N MET A 152 -15.45 -14.16 -2.37
CA MET A 152 -15.42 -13.51 -3.69
C MET A 152 -16.83 -13.41 -4.29
N GLY A 153 -17.03 -12.46 -5.19
CA GLY A 153 -18.27 -12.36 -5.95
C GLY A 153 -19.50 -12.20 -5.05
N ASP A 154 -20.44 -13.15 -5.15
CA ASP A 154 -21.69 -13.11 -4.41
C ASP A 154 -21.52 -13.25 -2.89
N ASP A 155 -20.43 -13.86 -2.44
CA ASP A 155 -20.12 -14.04 -1.00
C ASP A 155 -19.74 -12.72 -0.32
N LEU A 156 -19.46 -11.67 -1.11
CA LEU A 156 -19.14 -10.33 -0.62
C LEU A 156 -20.37 -9.44 -0.42
N LYS A 157 -21.57 -9.87 -0.78
CA LYS A 157 -22.80 -9.02 -0.78
C LYS A 157 -23.07 -8.29 0.54
N ASN A 158 -22.67 -8.88 1.67
CA ASN A 158 -22.88 -8.33 3.02
C ASN A 158 -21.59 -7.82 3.67
N LEU A 159 -20.51 -7.72 2.90
CA LEU A 159 -19.20 -7.25 3.35
C LEU A 159 -18.86 -5.94 2.68
N SER A 160 -18.59 -4.92 3.48
CA SER A 160 -18.10 -3.63 3.00
C SER A 160 -16.73 -3.34 3.59
N TYR A 161 -15.98 -2.50 2.88
CA TYR A 161 -14.69 -2.01 3.35
C TYR A 161 -14.79 -1.29 4.69
N ASP A 162 -15.84 -0.46 4.85
CA ASP A 162 -16.08 0.28 6.09
C ASP A 162 -16.39 -0.64 7.26
N ARG A 163 -17.15 -1.72 7.04
CA ARG A 163 -17.40 -2.72 8.08
C ARG A 163 -16.08 -3.34 8.58
N ILE A 164 -15.18 -3.71 7.67
CA ILE A 164 -13.88 -4.28 8.05
C ILE A 164 -13.05 -3.25 8.86
N LEU A 165 -13.04 -1.99 8.42
CA LEU A 165 -12.33 -0.93 9.14
C LEU A 165 -12.92 -0.65 10.53
N GLU A 166 -14.25 -0.64 10.65
CA GLU A 166 -14.95 -0.44 11.92
C GLU A 166 -14.69 -1.61 12.88
N ASP A 167 -14.77 -2.85 12.39
CA ASP A 167 -14.49 -4.05 13.17
C ASP A 167 -13.03 -4.07 13.65
N THR A 168 -12.10 -3.73 12.75
CA THR A 168 -10.68 -3.56 13.10
C THR A 168 -10.48 -2.44 14.13
N GLY A 169 -11.18 -1.31 14.01
CA GLY A 169 -11.13 -0.22 14.98
C GLY A 169 -11.60 -0.67 16.36
N ARG A 170 -12.75 -1.34 16.44
CA ARG A 170 -13.31 -1.91 17.68
C ARG A 170 -12.36 -2.93 18.31
N HIS A 171 -11.75 -3.81 17.51
CA HIS A 171 -10.75 -4.77 17.97
C HIS A 171 -9.64 -4.09 18.79
N TYR A 172 -9.09 -3.00 18.26
CA TYR A 172 -8.01 -2.27 18.91
C TYR A 172 -8.49 -1.47 20.11
N GLU A 173 -9.62 -0.77 20.02
CA GLU A 173 -10.21 -0.02 21.14
C GLU A 173 -10.44 -0.91 22.35
N GLN A 174 -11.04 -2.09 22.17
CA GLN A 174 -11.31 -3.05 23.25
C GLN A 174 -10.04 -3.59 23.92
N ARG A 175 -8.92 -3.59 23.21
CA ARG A 175 -7.61 -4.06 23.72
C ARG A 175 -6.74 -2.94 24.28
N GLY A 176 -7.34 -1.81 24.65
CA GLY A 176 -6.66 -0.64 25.22
C GLY A 176 -6.21 0.39 24.18
N GLY A 177 -6.75 0.32 22.97
CA GLY A 177 -6.42 1.21 21.86
C GLY A 177 -5.03 0.95 21.26
N LEU A 178 -4.71 1.82 20.29
CA LEU A 178 -3.35 2.01 19.80
C LEU A 178 -2.72 3.09 20.68
N ASP A 179 -2.26 2.75 21.88
CA ASP A 179 -1.55 3.72 22.73
C ASP A 179 -0.25 4.18 22.06
N GLU A 180 0.26 5.36 22.43
CA GLU A 180 1.49 5.91 21.81
C GLU A 180 2.70 4.97 21.97
N ALA A 181 2.71 4.12 23.01
CA ALA A 181 3.76 3.14 23.25
C ALA A 181 3.69 1.96 22.26
N ARG A 182 2.49 1.44 21.96
CA ARG A 182 2.28 0.48 20.86
C ARG A 182 2.51 1.15 19.52
N GLN A 183 2.02 2.36 19.27
CA GLN A 183 2.32 3.06 18.01
C GLN A 183 3.82 3.25 17.79
N ARG A 184 4.59 3.56 18.85
CA ARG A 184 6.07 3.63 18.80
C ARG A 184 6.73 2.26 18.66
N ALA A 185 6.22 1.22 19.32
CA ALA A 185 6.76 -0.14 19.21
C ALA A 185 6.40 -0.82 17.87
N TRP A 186 5.36 -0.34 17.18
CA TRP A 186 4.84 -0.87 15.93
C TRP A 186 5.27 -0.02 14.73
N ARG A 187 6.24 0.90 14.92
CA ARG A 187 6.88 1.66 13.84
C ARG A 187 7.31 0.71 12.71
N GLY A 188 6.69 0.85 11.56
CA GLY A 188 6.95 0.03 10.36
C GLY A 188 6.41 -1.40 10.41
N ARG A 189 5.60 -1.76 11.42
CA ARG A 189 4.90 -3.04 11.50
C ARG A 189 3.43 -2.87 11.15
N GLU A 190 3.04 -3.65 10.18
CA GLU A 190 1.71 -3.73 9.64
C GLU A 190 0.68 -4.21 10.69
N LEU A 191 -0.28 -3.32 10.99
CA LEU A 191 -1.41 -3.62 11.88
C LEU A 191 -2.36 -4.61 11.21
N ALA A 192 -2.52 -5.78 11.82
CA ALA A 192 -3.49 -6.77 11.38
C ALA A 192 -4.90 -6.17 11.32
N MET A 193 -5.67 -6.60 10.33
CA MET A 193 -7.07 -6.22 10.17
C MET A 193 -7.97 -7.36 10.62
N PHE A 194 -9.16 -7.02 11.08
CA PHE A 194 -10.12 -7.95 11.66
C PHE A 194 -11.53 -7.68 11.13
N LEU A 195 -12.32 -8.76 11.08
CA LEU A 195 -13.74 -8.74 10.74
C LEU A 195 -14.51 -9.46 11.85
N GLN A 196 -15.65 -8.89 12.26
CA GLN A 196 -16.58 -9.58 13.15
C GLN A 196 -17.55 -10.42 12.31
N GLY A 197 -17.30 -11.75 12.30
CA GLY A 197 -18.14 -12.78 11.71
C GLY A 197 -19.21 -13.29 12.70
N GLU A 198 -19.99 -14.27 12.25
CA GLU A 198 -21.05 -14.90 13.06
C GLU A 198 -20.46 -15.75 14.21
N ASP A 199 -19.37 -16.46 13.94
CA ASP A 199 -18.71 -17.35 14.90
C ASP A 199 -17.63 -16.66 15.75
N GLY A 200 -17.36 -15.38 15.51
CA GLY A 200 -16.35 -14.63 16.25
C GLY A 200 -15.54 -13.67 15.39
N GLU A 201 -14.39 -13.29 15.94
CA GLU A 201 -13.42 -12.40 15.29
C GLU A 201 -12.57 -13.20 14.30
N GLU A 202 -12.51 -12.73 13.05
CA GLU A 202 -11.71 -13.31 11.98
C GLU A 202 -10.59 -12.36 11.58
N ALA A 203 -9.36 -12.87 11.48
CA ALA A 203 -8.24 -12.10 10.96
C ALA A 203 -8.36 -11.97 9.43
N VAL A 204 -8.22 -10.75 8.92
CA VAL A 204 -8.14 -10.47 7.48
C VAL A 204 -6.70 -10.67 7.04
N LEU A 205 -6.41 -11.83 6.49
CA LEU A 205 -5.05 -12.20 6.07
C LEU A 205 -4.65 -11.52 4.75
N TRP A 206 -5.63 -11.31 3.88
CA TRP A 206 -5.43 -10.74 2.56
C TRP A 206 -6.73 -10.10 2.06
N MET A 207 -6.64 -8.97 1.36
CA MET A 207 -7.82 -8.30 0.81
C MET A 207 -7.42 -7.52 -0.44
N GLN A 208 -8.06 -7.84 -1.55
CA GLN A 208 -7.96 -7.06 -2.77
C GLN A 208 -9.10 -6.04 -2.83
N VAL A 209 -8.74 -4.77 -3.01
CA VAL A 209 -9.70 -3.69 -3.21
C VAL A 209 -9.45 -2.95 -4.53
N ARG A 210 -10.51 -2.36 -5.09
CA ARG A 210 -10.48 -1.55 -6.30
C ARG A 210 -11.10 -0.18 -6.06
N ILE A 211 -10.46 0.89 -6.56
CA ILE A 211 -10.97 2.25 -6.42
C ILE A 211 -10.51 3.15 -7.57
N ALA A 212 -11.38 4.04 -8.05
CA ALA A 212 -11.01 5.01 -9.09
C ALA A 212 -10.08 6.09 -8.54
N LEU A 213 -9.01 6.44 -9.27
CA LEU A 213 -8.04 7.46 -8.86
C LEU A 213 -8.57 8.91 -8.97
N SER A 214 -9.53 9.16 -9.86
CA SER A 214 -10.10 10.50 -10.09
C SER A 214 -11.07 10.97 -9.02
N ARG A 215 -11.42 10.15 -8.04
CA ARG A 215 -12.45 10.48 -7.04
C ARG A 215 -12.10 11.69 -6.16
#